data_AF-A0A2H6EXW7-F1
#
_entry.id   AF-A0A2H6EXW7-F1
#
_cell.length_a   1.000
_cell.length_b   1.000
_cell.length_c   1.000
_cell.angle_alpha   90.00
_cell.angle_beta   90.00
_cell.angle_gamma   90.00
#
_symmetry.space_group_name_H-M   'P 1'
#
loop_
_entity.id
_entity.type
_entity.pdbx_description
1 polymer ?
#
loop_
_entity_poly.entity_id
_entity_poly.type
_entity_poly.pdbx_seq_one_letter_code
_entity_poly.pdbx_strand_id
1 'polypeptide(L)' 'MLNFNFLANVPLIWAKVIVLILFAVIFILVWLLPMDYIYKGAPDRKLIRNLKLWATLLVILYGFLYVHF' A
#
# COMPACT_ATOMS: atom_id res chain seq x y z
N MET A 1 -4.77 29.18 8.03
CA MET A 1 -3.80 28.18 8.56
C MET A 1 -4.59 27.15 9.34
N LEU A 2 -4.44 25.86 9.03
CA LEU A 2 -5.05 24.79 9.83
C LEU A 2 -4.31 24.72 11.18
N ASN A 3 -5.04 24.77 12.30
CA ASN A 3 -4.46 24.73 13.65
C ASN A 3 -4.33 23.26 14.10
N PHE A 4 -3.10 22.75 14.18
CA PHE A 4 -2.80 21.35 14.53
C PHE A 4 -2.31 21.19 15.97
N ASN A 5 -2.49 22.17 16.86
CA ASN A 5 -2.01 22.09 18.25
C ASN A 5 -2.60 20.90 19.03
N PHE A 6 -3.74 20.38 18.61
CA PHE A 6 -4.34 19.17 19.19
C PHE A 6 -3.55 17.88 18.90
N LEU A 7 -2.70 17.87 17.87
CA LEU A 7 -1.82 16.74 17.54
C LEU A 7 -0.45 16.87 18.20
N ALA A 8 -0.15 17.96 18.94
CA ALA A 8 1.16 18.19 19.53
C ALA A 8 1.54 17.13 20.58
N ASN A 9 0.55 16.57 21.27
CA ASN A 9 0.75 15.46 22.23
C ASN A 9 0.62 14.08 21.58
N VAL A 10 0.35 14.06 20.27
CA VAL A 10 0.48 12.98 19.29
C VAL A 10 1.72 12.09 19.43
N PRO A 11 1.75 10.92 20.10
CA PRO A 11 2.98 10.14 20.08
C PRO A 11 3.29 9.74 18.63
N LEU A 12 4.52 9.97 18.17
CA LEU A 12 4.93 9.74 16.77
C LEU A 12 4.59 8.33 16.28
N ILE A 13 4.58 7.35 17.19
CA ILE A 13 4.20 5.97 16.91
C ILE A 13 2.78 5.84 16.33
N TRP A 14 1.84 6.71 16.69
CA TRP A 14 0.49 6.67 16.12
C TRP A 14 0.47 7.12 14.67
N ALA A 15 1.27 8.13 14.29
CA ALA A 15 1.45 8.51 12.89
C ALA A 15 2.05 7.35 12.09
N LYS A 16 3.02 6.63 12.69
CA LYS A 16 3.62 5.43 12.10
C LYS A 16 2.60 4.32 11.84
N VAL A 17 1.75 4.04 12.83
CA VAL A 17 0.70 3.01 12.75
C VAL A 17 -0.35 3.37 11.70
N ILE A 18 -0.80 4.63 11.62
CA ILE A 18 -1.79 5.06 10.63
C ILE A 18 -1.28 4.84 9.21
N VAL A 19 -0.03 5.20 8.94
CA VAL A 19 0.60 4.97 7.62
C VAL A 19 0.64 3.49 7.28
N LEU A 20 1.06 2.64 8.23
CA LEU A 20 1.05 1.17 8.06
C LEU A 20 -0.34 0.62 7.75
N ILE A 21 -1.37 1.09 8.46
CA ILE A 21 -2.76 0.69 8.22
C ILE A 21 -3.20 1.08 6.80
N LEU A 22 -2.90 2.30 6.35
CA LEU A 22 -3.25 2.75 4.99
C LEU A 22 -2.59 1.86 3.92
N PHE A 23 -1.32 1.52 4.10
CA PHE A 23 -0.63 0.59 3.20
C PHE A 23 -1.26 -0.81 3.21
N ALA A 24 -1.62 -1.33 4.39
CA ALA A 24 -2.28 -2.63 4.52
C ALA A 24 -3.66 -2.64 3.83
N VAL A 25 -4.43 -1.56 3.97
CA VAL A 25 -5.74 -1.40 3.31
C VAL A 25 -5.58 -1.41 1.78
N ILE A 26 -4.64 -0.65 1.23
CA ILE A 26 -4.36 -0.65 -0.21
C ILE A 26 -3.97 -2.05 -0.69
N PHE A 27 -3.10 -2.74 0.06
CA PHE A 27 -2.69 -4.10 -0.26
C PHE A 27 -3.88 -5.06 -0.32
N ILE A 28 -4.77 -5.02 0.68
CA ILE A 28 -6.00 -5.84 0.71
C ILE A 28 -6.89 -5.52 -0.50
N LEU A 29 -7.10 -4.24 -0.81
CA LEU A 29 -7.91 -3.82 -1.96
C LEU A 29 -7.37 -4.37 -3.28
N VAL A 30 -6.04 -4.36 -3.47
CA VAL A 30 -5.42 -4.94 -4.65
C VAL A 30 -5.66 -6.45 -4.74
N TRP A 31 -5.61 -7.14 -3.60
CA TRP A 31 -5.84 -8.59 -3.57
C TRP A 31 -7.30 -8.98 -3.79
N LEU A 32 -8.26 -8.11 -3.45
CA LEU A 32 -9.69 -8.30 -3.70
C LEU A 32 -10.07 -8.20 -5.20
N LEU A 33 -9.26 -7.53 -6.03
CA LEU A 33 -9.56 -7.40 -7.46
C LEU A 33 -9.52 -8.78 -8.16
N PRO A 34 -10.54 -9.16 -8.96
CA PRO A 34 -10.53 -10.43 -9.66
C PRO A 34 -9.47 -10.45 -10.76
N MET A 35 -8.86 -11.62 -11.00
CA MET A 35 -7.79 -11.77 -12.01
C MET A 35 -8.26 -11.38 -13.41
N ASP A 36 -9.52 -11.66 -13.75
CA ASP A 36 -10.07 -11.29 -15.07
C ASP A 36 -10.16 -9.79 -15.28
N TYR A 37 -10.30 -9.00 -14.20
CA TYR A 37 -10.22 -7.54 -14.28
C TYR A 37 -8.78 -7.07 -14.50
N ILE A 38 -7.81 -7.69 -13.82
CA ILE A 38 -6.38 -7.35 -13.93
C ILE A 38 -5.84 -7.61 -15.34
N TYR A 39 -6.29 -8.68 -15.97
CA TYR A 39 -5.88 -9.02 -17.34
C TYR A 39 -6.82 -8.47 -18.42
N LYS A 40 -7.83 -7.66 -18.05
CA LYS A 40 -8.78 -7.10 -19.02
C LYS A 40 -8.05 -6.18 -20.00
N GLY A 41 -8.09 -6.51 -21.29
CA GLY A 41 -7.39 -5.77 -22.33
C GLY A 41 -5.88 -6.08 -22.44
N ALA A 42 -5.36 -7.02 -21.65
CA ALA A 42 -4.01 -7.52 -21.82
C ALA A 42 -3.96 -8.55 -22.98
N PRO A 43 -2.96 -8.48 -23.88
CA PRO A 43 -2.76 -9.48 -24.94
C PRO A 43 -2.49 -10.89 -24.40
N ASP A 44 -1.94 -11.02 -23.18
CA ASP A 44 -1.57 -12.29 -22.57
C ASP A 44 -1.63 -12.27 -21.03
N ARG A 45 -1.77 -13.45 -20.42
CA ARG A 45 -1.82 -13.65 -18.95
C ARG A 45 -0.43 -13.90 -18.33
N LYS A 46 0.62 -13.26 -18.85
CA LYS A 46 1.98 -13.41 -18.29
C LYS A 46 2.06 -12.87 -16.86
N LEU A 47 2.88 -13.52 -16.02
CA LEU A 47 3.09 -13.13 -14.62
C LEU A 47 3.58 -11.69 -14.46
N ILE A 48 4.40 -11.19 -15.38
CA ILE A 48 4.88 -9.80 -15.38
C ILE A 48 3.72 -8.79 -15.51
N ARG A 49 2.60 -9.16 -16.13
CA ARG A 49 1.41 -8.30 -16.24
C ARG A 49 0.49 -8.40 -15.03
N ASN A 50 0.79 -9.29 -14.08
CA ASN A 50 -0.01 -9.42 -12.88
C ASN A 50 0.23 -8.22 -11.95
N LEU A 51 -0.69 -7.25 -11.98
CA LEU A 51 -0.64 -6.06 -11.14
C LEU A 51 -0.61 -6.39 -9.64
N LYS A 52 -1.15 -7.54 -9.20
CA LYS A 52 -1.07 -7.95 -7.78
C LYS A 52 0.36 -8.22 -7.35
N LEU A 53 1.18 -8.84 -8.22
CA LEU A 53 2.58 -9.12 -7.92
C LEU A 53 3.39 -7.83 -7.77
N TRP A 54 3.17 -6.87 -8.67
CA TRP A 54 3.81 -5.56 -8.58
C TRP A 54 3.39 -4.77 -7.35
N ALA A 55 2.10 -4.75 -7.03
CA ALA A 55 1.63 -4.10 -5.80
C ALA A 55 2.23 -4.77 -4.55
N THR A 56 2.33 -6.10 -4.54
CA THR A 56 2.96 -6.84 -3.43
C THR A 56 4.45 -6.48 -3.30
N LEU A 57 5.17 -6.44 -4.42
CA LEU A 57 6.58 -6.04 -4.45
C LEU A 57 6.77 -4.61 -3.94
N LEU A 58 5.92 -3.67 -4.36
CA LEU A 58 5.97 -2.29 -3.87
C LEU A 58 5.68 -2.18 -2.38
N VAL A 59 4.66 -2.87 -1.85
CA VAL A 59 4.36 -2.86 -0.42
C VAL A 59 5.51 -3.43 0.41
N ILE A 60 6.14 -4.52 -0.05
CA ILE A 60 7.32 -5.08 0.60
C ILE A 60 8.49 -4.08 0.57
N LEU A 61 8.75 -3.45 -0.57
CA LEU A 61 9.82 -2.48 -0.74
C LEU A 61 9.61 -1.26 0.17
N TYR A 62 8.42 -0.67 0.16
CA TYR A 62 8.09 0.46 1.03
C TYR A 62 8.14 0.10 2.50
N GLY A 63 7.63 -1.08 2.88
CA GLY A 63 7.72 -1.58 4.24
C GLY A 63 9.17 -1.78 4.69
N PHE A 64 10.02 -2.30 3.82
CA PHE A 64 11.45 -2.47 4.09
C PHE A 64 12.14 -1.12 4.30
N LEU A 65 11.94 -0.17 3.39
CA LEU A 65 12.48 1.19 3.50
C LEU A 65 12.02 1.87 4.79
N TYR A 66 10.75 1.74 5.13
CA TYR A 66 10.16 2.31 6.32
C TYR A 66 10.73 1.77 7.64
N VAL A 67 11.17 0.50 7.65
CA VAL A 67 11.78 -0.13 8.82
C VAL A 67 13.27 0.24 8.94
N HIS A 68 13.96 0.41 7.81
CA HIS A 68 15.41 0.63 7.79
C HIS A 68 15.83 2.11 7.82
N PHE A 69 14.96 3.02 7.40
CA PHE A 69 15.20 4.47 7.39
C PHE A 69 14.20 5.18 8.30
#